data_AF-A0A7T7I724-F1
#
_entry.id   AF-A0A7T7I724-F1
#
_cell.length_a   1.000
_cell.length_b   1.000
_cell.length_c   1.000
_cell.angle_alpha   90.00
_cell.angle_beta   90.00
_cell.angle_gamma   90.00
#
_symmetry.space_group_name_H-M   'P 1'
#
loop_
_entity.id
_entity.type
_entity.pdbx_description
1 polymer ?
#
loop_
_entity_poly.entity_id
_entity_poly.type
_entity_poly.pdbx_seq_one_letter_code
_entity_poly.pdbx_strand_id
1 'polypeptide(L)'
;MAVPEVIPIAYEPRHRTEAIGHYAEGQFLGSITYAFPEGYRPDDGWEEHKRLYAVLHTFDAEGRYRDSDIWCAGTWAEQQRAPHGQDSVLARAQAHLAKLLRSLPRRRYTDIAIRPFRLTVDGVLFGMLTGEDEGEPWAELYPDRLGFGPPWDGLYET
;
A
#
# COMPACT_ATOMS: atom_id res chain seq x y z
N MET A 1 -1.22 -24.83 4.02
CA MET A 1 -1.65 -24.68 2.62
C MET A 1 -0.63 -23.80 1.93
N ALA A 2 -0.14 -24.12 0.73
CA ALA A 2 0.82 -23.24 0.05
C ALA A 2 0.23 -21.83 -0.20
N VAL A 3 1.11 -20.83 -0.36
CA VAL A 3 0.71 -19.48 -0.77
C VAL A 3 0.09 -19.54 -2.18
N PRO A 4 -1.10 -18.95 -2.40
CA PRO A 4 -1.71 -18.92 -3.72
C PRO A 4 -0.93 -18.00 -4.68
N GLU A 5 -0.99 -18.27 -5.98
CA GLU A 5 -0.35 -17.40 -6.99
C GLU A 5 -0.93 -15.98 -7.01
N VAL A 6 -2.21 -15.86 -6.68
CA VAL A 6 -2.95 -14.60 -6.52
C VAL A 6 -3.44 -14.52 -5.08
N ILE A 7 -2.97 -13.51 -4.35
CA ILE A 7 -3.33 -13.23 -2.96
C ILE A 7 -4.64 -12.43 -2.98
N PRO A 8 -5.73 -12.95 -2.40
CA PRO A 8 -6.95 -12.18 -2.23
C PRO A 8 -6.74 -11.08 -1.21
N ILE A 9 -7.41 -9.94 -1.43
CA ILE A 9 -7.46 -8.81 -0.50
C ILE A 9 -8.91 -8.36 -0.42
N ALA A 10 -9.50 -8.49 0.76
CA ALA A 10 -10.86 -8.06 1.01
C ALA A 10 -10.95 -6.54 1.06
N TYR A 11 -11.97 -5.99 0.41
CA TYR A 11 -12.30 -4.58 0.47
C TYR A 11 -12.98 -4.26 1.81
N GLU A 12 -12.33 -3.40 2.59
CA GLU A 12 -12.83 -2.98 3.89
C GLU A 12 -13.06 -1.45 3.90
N PRO A 13 -14.31 -0.98 3.78
CA PRO A 13 -14.62 0.44 3.82
C PRO A 13 -14.17 1.09 5.13
N ARG A 14 -13.51 2.27 5.05
CA ARG A 14 -13.03 3.05 6.21
C ARG A 14 -11.91 2.38 7.02
N HIS A 15 -11.23 1.40 6.43
CA HIS A 15 -10.10 0.69 7.00
C HIS A 15 -8.91 0.67 6.03
N ARG A 16 -7.89 -0.16 6.28
CA ARG A 16 -6.59 -0.12 5.58
C ARG A 16 -6.71 -0.46 4.10
N THR A 17 -7.72 -1.25 3.71
CA THR A 17 -7.97 -1.65 2.32
C THR A 17 -9.15 -0.90 1.68
N GLU A 18 -9.49 0.30 2.17
CA GLU A 18 -10.64 1.07 1.64
C GLU A 18 -10.46 1.60 0.22
N ALA A 19 -9.22 1.60 -0.29
CA ALA A 19 -8.87 2.14 -1.60
C ALA A 19 -8.43 1.07 -2.60
N ILE A 20 -9.13 -0.08 -2.61
CA ILE A 20 -8.89 -1.18 -3.57
C ILE A 20 -10.10 -1.41 -4.50
N GLY A 21 -9.87 -2.04 -5.66
CA GLY A 21 -10.94 -2.51 -6.52
C GLY A 21 -10.56 -2.68 -7.99
N HIS A 22 -11.55 -2.58 -8.87
CA HIS A 22 -11.36 -2.71 -10.32
C HIS A 22 -11.53 -1.37 -11.05
N TYR A 23 -10.81 -1.21 -12.15
CA TYR A 23 -10.97 -0.13 -13.12
C TYR A 23 -11.02 -0.71 -14.54
N ALA A 24 -11.21 0.11 -15.57
CA ALA A 24 -11.47 -0.36 -16.93
C ALA A 24 -10.41 -1.32 -17.49
N GLU A 25 -9.16 -1.24 -17.03
CA GLU A 25 -8.05 -2.02 -17.57
C GLU A 25 -7.52 -3.10 -16.60
N GLY A 26 -8.09 -3.23 -15.39
CA GLY A 26 -7.66 -4.24 -14.42
C GLY A 26 -8.03 -3.90 -12.98
N GLN A 27 -7.09 -4.12 -12.06
CA GLN A 27 -7.26 -3.91 -10.61
C GLN A 27 -6.37 -2.79 -10.09
N PHE A 28 -6.74 -2.18 -8.97
CA PHE A 28 -5.95 -1.15 -8.32
C PHE A 28 -5.90 -1.35 -6.80
N LEU A 29 -4.80 -0.92 -6.19
CA LEU A 29 -4.60 -0.86 -4.74
C LEU A 29 -3.99 0.51 -4.42
N GLY A 30 -4.76 1.34 -3.73
CA GLY A 30 -4.31 2.64 -3.22
C GLY A 30 -4.04 2.58 -1.72
N SER A 31 -3.02 3.29 -1.24
CA SER A 31 -2.78 3.44 0.20
C SER A 31 -2.11 4.77 0.53
N ILE A 32 -2.24 5.17 1.80
CA ILE A 32 -1.45 6.25 2.40
C ILE A 32 -0.71 5.65 3.57
N THR A 33 0.62 5.71 3.53
CA THR A 33 1.44 4.92 4.43
C THR A 33 2.71 5.63 4.83
N TYR A 34 3.10 5.46 6.10
CA TYR A 34 4.39 5.91 6.57
C TYR A 34 5.42 4.80 6.39
N ALA A 35 6.59 5.15 5.88
CA ALA A 35 7.67 4.20 5.72
C ALA A 35 9.03 4.82 6.05
N PHE A 36 9.95 3.95 6.43
CA PHE A 36 11.38 4.24 6.49
C PHE A 36 12.07 3.61 5.29
N PRO A 37 13.17 4.21 4.79
CA PRO A 37 14.04 3.54 3.82
C PRO A 37 14.54 2.19 4.35
N GLU A 38 14.68 1.20 3.47
CA GLU A 38 15.23 -0.12 3.77
C GLU A 38 16.58 0.01 4.48
N GLY A 39 16.76 -0.73 5.58
CA GLY A 39 17.98 -0.73 6.37
C GLY A 39 18.15 0.48 7.30
N TYR A 40 17.25 1.48 7.26
CA TYR A 40 17.27 2.55 8.25
C TYR A 40 16.92 1.99 9.63
N ARG A 41 17.76 2.29 10.62
CA ARG A 41 17.53 1.96 12.02
C ARG A 41 17.15 3.25 12.72
N PRO A 42 15.93 3.36 13.28
CA PRO A 42 15.51 4.57 13.98
C PRO A 42 16.49 4.93 15.09
N ASP A 43 17.00 6.15 15.02
CA ASP A 43 17.84 6.81 16.01
C ASP A 43 17.27 8.21 16.32
N ASP A 44 18.02 9.04 17.05
CA ASP A 44 17.60 10.41 17.33
C ASP A 44 17.41 11.19 16.02
N GLY A 45 16.21 11.76 15.82
CA GLY A 45 15.83 12.46 14.59
C GLY A 45 15.11 11.60 13.55
N TRP A 46 14.69 10.37 13.89
CA TRP A 46 13.92 9.49 13.02
C TRP A 46 12.67 10.15 12.41
N GLU A 47 12.10 11.16 13.06
CA GLU A 47 10.94 11.90 12.58
C GLU A 47 11.17 12.55 11.21
N GLU A 48 12.40 12.95 10.90
CA GLU A 48 12.79 13.51 9.60
C GLU A 48 13.00 12.41 8.54
N HIS A 49 13.11 11.14 8.96
CA HIS A 49 13.31 9.99 8.08
C HIS A 49 12.05 9.15 7.84
N LYS A 50 11.04 9.23 8.73
CA LYS A 50 9.74 8.60 8.51
C LYS A 50 8.93 9.41 7.51
N ARG A 51 8.76 8.91 6.30
CA ARG A 51 8.11 9.60 5.18
C ARG A 51 6.70 9.11 4.97
N LEU A 52 5.78 10.03 4.65
CA LEU A 52 4.41 9.72 4.25
C LEU A 52 4.32 9.60 2.73
N TYR A 53 3.81 8.48 2.25
CA TYR A 53 3.59 8.23 0.84
C TYR A 53 2.10 8.15 0.52
N ALA A 54 1.71 8.70 -0.63
CA ALA A 54 0.50 8.34 -1.35
C ALA A 54 0.88 7.35 -2.45
N VAL A 55 0.22 6.21 -2.49
CA VAL A 55 0.57 5.10 -3.38
C VAL A 55 -0.66 4.64 -4.15
N LEU A 56 -0.50 4.44 -5.46
CA LEU A 56 -1.46 3.74 -6.29
C LEU A 56 -0.74 2.68 -7.12
N HIS A 57 -0.96 1.42 -6.79
CA HIS A 57 -0.56 0.29 -7.63
C HIS A 57 -1.68 -0.07 -8.60
N THR A 58 -1.30 -0.42 -9.83
CA THR A 58 -2.21 -0.95 -10.85
C THR A 58 -1.76 -2.33 -11.31
N PHE A 59 -2.76 -3.15 -11.63
CA PHE A 59 -2.59 -4.53 -12.04
C PHE A 59 -3.48 -4.81 -13.25
N ASP A 60 -3.17 -5.87 -14.00
CA ASP A 60 -4.11 -6.41 -14.99
C ASP A 60 -5.28 -7.16 -14.34
N ALA A 61 -6.19 -7.68 -15.17
CA ALA A 61 -7.35 -8.43 -14.72
C ALA A 61 -6.96 -9.73 -13.98
N GLU A 62 -5.78 -10.29 -14.26
CA GLU A 62 -5.24 -11.49 -13.61
C GLU A 62 -4.36 -11.17 -12.39
N GLY A 63 -4.30 -9.91 -11.98
CA GLY A 63 -3.56 -9.47 -10.80
C GLY A 63 -2.06 -9.31 -11.02
N ARG A 64 -1.55 -9.38 -12.25
CA ARG A 64 -0.13 -9.09 -12.53
C ARG A 64 0.13 -7.60 -12.41
N TYR A 65 1.19 -7.26 -11.70
CA TYR A 65 1.67 -5.89 -11.55
C TYR A 65 1.88 -5.23 -12.92
N ARG A 66 1.39 -3.99 -13.05
CA ARG A 66 1.62 -3.14 -14.23
C ARG A 66 2.49 -1.95 -13.90
N ASP A 67 2.02 -1.10 -12.99
CA ASP A 67 2.69 0.17 -12.68
C ASP A 67 2.29 0.71 -11.30
N SER A 68 3.07 1.67 -10.80
CA SER A 68 2.81 2.38 -9.56
C SER A 68 3.02 3.88 -9.69
N ASP A 69 2.09 4.65 -9.16
CA ASP A 69 2.32 6.05 -8.83
C ASP A 69 2.60 6.15 -7.33
N ILE A 70 3.82 6.51 -6.96
CA ILE A 70 4.29 6.61 -5.57
C ILE A 70 4.82 8.01 -5.35
N TRP A 71 4.19 8.74 -4.43
CA TRP A 71 4.52 10.13 -4.16
C TRP A 71 4.77 10.37 -2.67
N CYS A 72 5.97 10.84 -2.34
CA CYS A 72 6.32 11.29 -0.99
C CYS A 72 5.71 12.67 -0.72
N ALA A 73 4.77 12.73 0.23
CA ALA A 73 4.10 13.97 0.62
C ALA A 73 4.95 14.84 1.58
N GLY A 74 5.86 14.21 2.33
CA GLY A 74 6.71 14.82 3.34
C GLY A 74 7.06 13.85 4.48
N THR A 75 7.65 14.38 5.54
CA THR A 75 8.11 13.62 6.72
C THR A 75 7.14 13.70 7.89
N TRP A 76 7.31 12.82 8.87
CA TRP A 76 6.60 12.89 10.15
C TRP A 76 6.91 14.20 10.88
N ALA A 77 8.18 14.65 10.89
CA ALA A 77 8.56 15.94 11.47
C ALA A 77 7.81 17.11 10.82
N GLU A 78 7.69 17.12 9.49
CA GLU A 78 6.90 18.12 8.76
C GLU A 78 5.42 18.09 9.15
N GLN A 79 4.82 16.90 9.24
CA GLN A 79 3.44 16.73 9.70
C GLN A 79 3.25 17.27 11.12
N GLN A 80 4.19 17.04 12.03
CA GLN A 80 4.10 17.51 13.41
C GLN A 80 4.22 19.04 13.52
N ARG A 81 4.97 19.69 12.62
CA ARG A 81 5.10 21.16 12.57
C ARG A 81 3.81 21.84 12.11
N ALA A 82 3.07 21.23 11.19
CA ALA A 82 1.81 21.76 10.67
C ALA A 82 0.76 20.63 10.53
N PRO A 83 0.15 20.20 11.65
CA PRO A 83 -0.66 18.98 11.68
C PRO A 83 -2.03 19.10 11.01
N HIS A 84 -2.48 20.33 10.72
CA HIS A 84 -3.82 20.62 10.26
C HIS A 84 -3.80 21.53 9.03
N GLY A 85 -4.91 21.52 8.30
CA GLY A 85 -5.10 22.34 7.11
C GLY A 85 -4.69 21.63 5.82
N GLN A 86 -4.99 22.27 4.69
CA GLN A 86 -4.80 21.71 3.34
C GLN A 86 -3.33 21.50 2.98
N ASP A 87 -2.44 22.25 3.62
CA ASP A 87 -1.00 22.17 3.40
C ASP A 87 -0.29 21.14 4.29
N SER A 88 -1.00 20.53 5.25
CA SER A 88 -0.44 19.43 6.05
C SER A 88 -0.03 18.26 5.17
N VAL A 89 1.03 17.55 5.57
CA VAL A 89 1.58 16.41 4.83
C VAL A 89 0.49 15.35 4.59
N LEU A 90 -0.34 15.07 5.62
CA LEU A 90 -1.46 14.15 5.51
C LEU A 90 -2.53 14.61 4.52
N ALA A 91 -2.98 15.87 4.60
CA ALA A 91 -4.01 16.39 3.69
C ALA A 91 -3.52 16.37 2.22
N ARG A 92 -2.24 16.68 2.00
CA ARG A 92 -1.60 16.62 0.69
C ARG A 92 -1.56 15.19 0.15
N ALA A 93 -1.15 14.21 0.96
CA ALA A 93 -1.16 12.80 0.58
C ALA A 93 -2.58 12.32 0.20
N GLN A 94 -3.58 12.68 1.02
CA GLN A 94 -4.99 12.35 0.76
C GLN A 94 -5.51 12.97 -0.54
N ALA A 95 -5.22 14.26 -0.76
CA ALA A 95 -5.62 14.95 -1.98
C ALA A 95 -4.96 14.35 -3.22
N HIS A 96 -3.68 13.96 -3.12
CA HIS A 96 -2.94 13.31 -4.19
C HIS A 96 -3.52 11.94 -4.53
N LEU A 97 -3.68 11.05 -3.54
CA LEU A 97 -4.29 9.74 -3.77
C LEU A 97 -5.71 9.86 -4.34
N ALA A 98 -6.52 10.78 -3.82
CA ALA A 98 -7.86 11.01 -4.33
C ALA A 98 -7.86 11.47 -5.80
N LYS A 99 -6.85 12.25 -6.22
CA LYS A 99 -6.65 12.63 -7.63
C LYS A 99 -6.30 11.42 -8.49
N LEU A 100 -5.36 10.59 -8.07
CA LEU A 100 -4.96 9.37 -8.79
C LEU A 100 -6.12 8.38 -8.93
N LEU A 101 -6.89 8.18 -7.85
CA LEU A 101 -8.07 7.34 -7.90
C LEU A 101 -9.08 7.90 -8.92
N ARG A 102 -9.38 9.20 -8.88
CA ARG A 102 -10.31 9.85 -9.84
C ARG A 102 -9.90 9.71 -11.30
N SER A 103 -8.61 9.57 -11.62
CA SER A 103 -8.17 9.32 -12.99
C SER A 103 -8.40 7.89 -13.48
N LEU A 104 -8.72 6.93 -12.59
CA LEU A 104 -9.02 5.56 -12.99
C LEU A 104 -10.41 5.47 -13.65
N PRO A 105 -10.49 5.09 -14.94
CA PRO A 105 -11.77 4.99 -15.65
C PRO A 105 -12.63 3.85 -15.09
N ARG A 106 -13.94 4.11 -14.94
CA ARG A 106 -14.95 3.12 -14.51
C ARG A 106 -14.61 2.40 -13.19
N ARG A 107 -13.90 3.09 -12.29
CA ARG A 107 -13.48 2.56 -11.00
C ARG A 107 -14.66 2.06 -10.16
N ARG A 108 -14.51 0.89 -9.54
CA ARG A 108 -15.43 0.31 -8.56
C ARG A 108 -14.62 -0.26 -7.39
N TYR A 109 -15.03 0.05 -6.18
CA TYR A 109 -14.42 -0.48 -4.96
C TYR A 109 -15.05 -1.84 -4.62
N THR A 110 -14.20 -2.85 -4.46
CA THR A 110 -14.57 -4.25 -4.21
C THR A 110 -13.29 -5.05 -3.96
N ASP A 111 -13.42 -6.29 -3.48
CA ASP A 111 -12.31 -7.22 -3.30
C ASP A 111 -11.45 -7.33 -4.57
N ILE A 112 -10.15 -7.56 -4.38
CA ILE A 112 -9.20 -7.79 -5.47
C ILE A 112 -8.39 -9.06 -5.19
N ALA A 113 -7.71 -9.57 -6.22
CA ALA A 113 -6.74 -10.64 -6.10
C ALA A 113 -5.51 -10.30 -6.95
N ILE A 114 -4.35 -10.14 -6.29
CA ILE A 114 -3.12 -9.67 -6.94
C ILE A 114 -2.01 -10.69 -6.81
N ARG A 115 -1.12 -10.74 -7.79
CA ARG A 115 0.09 -11.55 -7.71
C ARG A 115 1.15 -10.83 -6.89
N PRO A 116 2.05 -11.58 -6.22
CA PRO A 116 3.21 -11.00 -5.56
C PRO A 116 4.02 -10.13 -6.52
N PHE A 117 4.49 -8.99 -6.01
CA PHE A 117 5.32 -8.06 -6.75
C PHE A 117 6.21 -7.30 -5.78
N ARG A 118 7.32 -6.77 -6.29
CA ARG A 118 8.30 -6.02 -5.50
C ARG A 118 8.82 -4.85 -6.31
N LEU A 119 8.86 -3.68 -5.68
CA LEU A 119 9.57 -2.52 -6.18
C LEU A 119 10.18 -1.74 -5.01
N THR A 120 11.25 -0.98 -5.28
CA THR A 120 11.85 -0.06 -4.31
C THR A 120 11.82 1.35 -4.88
N VAL A 121 11.24 2.32 -4.15
CA VAL A 121 11.21 3.75 -4.51
C VAL A 121 11.70 4.57 -3.34
N ASP A 122 12.61 5.52 -3.58
CA ASP A 122 13.26 6.33 -2.54
C ASP A 122 13.91 5.52 -1.40
N GLY A 123 14.35 4.30 -1.73
CA GLY A 123 14.88 3.34 -0.78
C GLY A 123 13.82 2.61 0.04
N VAL A 124 12.52 2.84 -0.17
CA VAL A 124 11.42 2.17 0.53
C VAL A 124 10.90 1.00 -0.30
N LEU A 125 10.67 -0.15 0.36
CA LEU A 125 10.07 -1.34 -0.24
C LEU A 125 8.54 -1.19 -0.34
N PHE A 126 8.01 -1.37 -1.55
CA PHE A 126 6.58 -1.50 -1.81
C PHE A 126 6.32 -2.83 -2.52
N GLY A 127 5.29 -3.56 -2.09
CA GLY A 127 4.96 -4.82 -2.74
C GLY A 127 4.15 -5.77 -1.87
N MET A 128 3.56 -6.76 -2.54
CA MET A 128 3.04 -7.97 -1.91
C MET A 128 4.16 -9.01 -1.94
N LEU A 129 4.78 -9.25 -0.79
CA LEU A 129 5.84 -10.26 -0.66
C LEU A 129 5.25 -11.55 -0.07
N THR A 130 5.90 -12.66 -0.35
CA THR A 130 5.47 -13.98 0.13
C THR A 130 6.65 -14.76 0.66
N GLY A 131 6.42 -15.62 1.64
CA GLY A 131 7.44 -16.51 2.16
C GLY A 131 6.83 -17.62 3.01
N GLU A 132 7.72 -18.30 3.74
CA GLU A 132 7.37 -19.32 4.72
C GLU A 132 8.21 -19.05 5.96
N ASP A 133 7.59 -19.06 7.13
CA ASP A 133 8.25 -18.93 8.43
C ASP A 133 7.75 -20.02 9.37
N GLU A 134 8.65 -20.75 10.03
CA GLU A 134 8.34 -21.92 10.85
C GLU A 134 7.40 -22.97 10.19
N GLY A 135 7.40 -23.04 8.85
CA GLY A 135 6.51 -23.91 8.08
C GLY A 135 5.12 -23.33 7.79
N GLU A 136 4.86 -22.10 8.24
CA GLU A 136 3.66 -21.32 7.97
C GLU A 136 3.87 -20.35 6.80
N PRO A 137 3.11 -20.51 5.70
CA PRO A 137 3.21 -19.63 4.55
C PRO A 137 2.52 -18.30 4.82
N TRP A 138 3.17 -17.22 4.41
CA TRP A 138 2.68 -15.85 4.61
C TRP A 138 2.75 -15.05 3.31
N ALA A 139 1.86 -14.06 3.22
CA ALA A 139 1.97 -12.96 2.29
C ALA A 139 1.86 -11.63 3.07
N GLU A 140 2.65 -10.62 2.74
CA GLU A 140 2.65 -9.36 3.48
C GLU A 140 2.75 -8.17 2.53
N LEU A 141 1.86 -7.19 2.72
CA LEU A 141 1.83 -5.96 1.94
C LEU A 141 2.72 -4.89 2.59
N TYR A 142 3.81 -4.55 1.91
CA TYR A 142 4.73 -3.50 2.31
C TYR A 142 4.35 -2.15 1.67
N PRO A 143 4.58 -1.03 2.38
CA PRO A 143 5.18 -0.93 3.72
C PRO A 143 4.15 -0.99 4.87
N ASP A 144 2.86 -1.14 4.57
CA ASP A 144 1.79 -1.13 5.57
C ASP A 144 1.79 -2.31 6.54
N ARG A 145 2.58 -3.35 6.26
CA ARG A 145 2.73 -4.59 7.04
C ARG A 145 1.40 -5.31 7.26
N LEU A 146 0.53 -5.30 6.26
CA LEU A 146 -0.70 -6.09 6.30
C LEU A 146 -0.36 -7.54 5.98
N GLY A 147 -0.46 -8.43 6.95
CA GLY A 147 -0.21 -9.86 6.82
C GLY A 147 -1.46 -10.60 6.34
N PHE A 148 -1.30 -11.48 5.35
CA PHE A 148 -2.33 -12.37 4.81
C PHE A 148 -1.84 -13.80 4.96
N GLY A 149 -2.75 -14.69 5.37
CA GLY A 149 -2.44 -16.09 5.60
C GLY A 149 -3.61 -17.01 5.29
N PRO A 150 -3.44 -18.32 5.53
CA PRO A 150 -4.54 -19.28 5.51
C PRO A 150 -5.74 -18.78 6.34
N PRO A 151 -6.99 -18.89 5.85
CA PRO A 151 -7.41 -19.69 4.70
C PRO A 151 -7.27 -19.01 3.33
N TRP A 152 -6.58 -17.87 3.25
CA TRP A 152 -6.49 -17.03 2.06
C TRP A 152 -7.88 -16.53 1.63
N ASP A 153 -8.62 -15.95 2.57
CA ASP A 153 -9.95 -15.34 2.34
C ASP A 153 -9.88 -13.82 2.13
N GLY A 154 -8.66 -13.27 2.12
CA GLY A 154 -8.39 -11.85 1.89
C GLY A 154 -8.49 -10.98 3.14
N LEU A 155 -8.79 -11.56 4.30
CA LEU A 155 -8.63 -10.88 5.57
C LEU A 155 -7.15 -10.70 5.90
N TYR A 156 -6.85 -9.64 6.65
CA TYR A 156 -5.48 -9.29 7.01
C TYR A 156 -5.33 -9.06 8.52
N GLU A 157 -4.11 -9.18 8.99
CA GLU A 157 -3.67 -8.84 10.33
C GLU A 157 -2.61 -7.71 10.27
N THR A 158 -2.46 -6.94 11.35
CA THR A 158 -1.55 -5.78 11.44
C THR A 158 -0.79 -5.76 12.75
#